data_AF-A0A7X3NY17-F1
#
_entry.id   AF-A0A7X3NY17-F1
#
_cell.length_a   1.000
_cell.length_b   1.000
_cell.length_c   1.000
_cell.angle_alpha   90.00
_cell.angle_beta   90.00
_cell.angle_gamma   90.00
#
_symmetry.space_group_name_H-M   'P 1'
#
loop_
_entity.id
_entity.type
_entity.pdbx_description
1 polymer ?
#
loop_
_entity_poly.entity_id
_entity_poly.type
_entity_poly.pdbx_seq_one_letter_code
_entity_poly.pdbx_strand_id
1 'polypeptide(L)'
;MAYGQFSRLAAEWIGLPNARKVEKLAMGGLRSKEILTDSPVSSAVEKIRSVDEKRAEEVSAFYIDLERSINSIAQVCSPHATICYVVGNRRVKGIMLPTDEFVVDAFRQHGFVHKATIVRNIPNKRMPKKNSPSNIAGETSKTMHEENIVICQRATQNHNF
;
A
#
# COMPACT_ATOMS: atom_id res chain seq x y z
N MET A 1 -7.04 10.73 7.30
CA MET A 1 -8.07 10.26 6.34
C MET A 1 -9.44 10.33 7.03
N ALA A 2 -10.53 9.93 6.38
CA ALA A 2 -11.87 9.99 6.99
C ALA A 2 -12.05 9.01 8.18
N TYR A 3 -11.25 7.93 8.23
CA TYR A 3 -11.37 6.90 9.28
C TYR A 3 -11.15 7.45 10.70
N GLY A 4 -10.13 8.28 10.92
CA GLY A 4 -9.93 8.92 12.23
C GLY A 4 -11.06 9.86 12.61
N GLN A 5 -11.72 10.50 11.64
CA GLN A 5 -12.90 11.33 11.92
C GLN A 5 -14.09 10.50 12.42
N PHE A 6 -14.30 9.31 11.85
CA PHE A 6 -15.40 8.43 12.25
C PHE A 6 -15.11 7.62 13.52
N SER A 7 -13.85 7.29 13.81
CA SER A 7 -13.49 6.50 14.99
C SER A 7 -13.22 7.34 16.24
N ARG A 8 -12.99 8.66 16.09
CA ARG A 8 -12.63 9.55 17.20
C ARG A 8 -13.63 9.52 18.35
N LEU A 9 -14.93 9.67 18.08
CA LEU A 9 -15.95 9.74 19.15
C LEU A 9 -15.97 8.45 19.96
N ALA A 10 -15.95 7.31 19.29
CA ALA A 10 -15.91 6.00 19.95
C ALA A 10 -14.64 5.84 20.79
N ALA A 11 -13.49 6.27 20.27
CA ALA A 11 -12.21 6.23 20.99
C ALA A 11 -12.20 7.16 22.22
N GLU A 12 -12.76 8.37 22.10
CA GLU A 12 -12.93 9.31 23.24
C GLU A 12 -13.87 8.70 24.29
N TRP A 13 -14.96 8.05 23.88
CA TRP A 13 -15.96 7.43 24.76
C TRP A 13 -15.40 6.30 25.62
N ILE A 14 -14.57 5.43 25.05
CA ILE A 14 -13.95 4.31 25.80
C ILE A 14 -12.69 4.75 26.57
N GLY A 15 -12.39 6.05 26.62
CA GLY A 15 -11.28 6.60 27.39
C GLY A 15 -9.90 6.31 26.81
N LEU A 16 -9.79 6.06 25.49
CA LEU A 16 -8.46 5.82 24.88
C LEU A 16 -7.59 7.08 24.99
N PRO A 17 -6.36 6.96 25.54
CA PRO A 17 -5.43 8.08 25.56
C PRO A 17 -5.07 8.48 24.13
N ASN A 18 -4.96 9.78 23.88
CA ASN A 18 -4.70 10.32 22.54
C ASN A 18 -5.72 9.87 21.47
N ALA A 19 -7.01 9.69 21.81
CA ALA A 19 -8.09 9.28 20.91
C ALA A 19 -8.07 9.97 19.53
N ARG A 20 -7.72 11.28 19.48
CA ARG A 20 -7.60 12.07 18.24
C ARG A 20 -6.41 11.69 17.34
N LYS A 21 -5.38 11.08 17.90
CA LYS A 21 -4.14 10.68 17.21
C LYS A 21 -4.07 9.17 16.95
N VAL A 22 -5.09 8.40 17.36
CA VAL A 22 -5.12 6.93 17.20
C VAL A 22 -4.85 6.51 15.75
N GLU A 23 -5.45 7.20 14.77
CA GLU A 23 -5.17 6.92 13.35
C GLU A 23 -3.68 7.04 13.02
N LYS A 24 -3.03 8.13 13.44
CA LYS A 24 -1.60 8.36 13.17
C LYS A 24 -0.71 7.35 13.91
N LEU A 25 -1.11 6.94 15.10
CA LEU A 25 -0.35 5.97 15.90
C LEU A 25 -0.47 4.54 15.34
N ALA A 26 -1.64 4.16 14.82
CA ALA A 26 -1.92 2.81 14.37
C ALA A 26 -1.60 2.57 12.88
N MET A 27 -1.81 3.57 12.02
CA MET A 27 -1.71 3.43 10.56
C MET A 27 -0.35 3.87 9.99
N GLY A 28 0.58 4.30 10.84
CA GLY A 28 1.87 4.84 10.40
C GLY A 28 1.75 6.23 9.73
N GLY A 29 2.58 6.48 8.71
CA GLY A 29 2.57 7.75 7.98
C GLY A 29 3.33 8.88 8.69
N LEU A 30 4.35 8.53 9.47
CA LEU A 30 5.39 9.48 9.82
C LEU A 30 6.12 9.88 8.53
N ARG A 31 6.26 11.19 8.31
CA ARG A 31 7.03 11.68 7.16
C ARG A 31 8.48 11.27 7.36
N SER A 32 8.99 10.50 6.41
CA SER A 32 10.41 10.28 6.25
C SER A 32 10.88 11.11 5.07
N LYS A 33 12.07 11.71 5.18
CA LYS A 33 12.77 12.29 4.03
C LYS A 33 13.45 11.22 3.16
N GLU A 34 13.37 9.97 3.60
CA GLU A 34 13.91 8.82 2.88
C GLU A 34 13.10 8.57 1.62
N ILE A 35 13.80 8.56 0.49
CA ILE A 35 13.24 8.25 -0.82
C ILE A 35 13.63 6.83 -1.18
N LEU A 36 12.62 6.05 -1.56
CA LEU A 36 12.80 4.65 -1.93
C LEU A 36 13.41 4.54 -3.34
N THR A 37 14.66 4.09 -3.45
CA THR A 37 15.41 4.08 -4.72
C THR A 37 15.48 2.71 -5.41
N ASP A 38 15.38 1.62 -4.64
CA ASP A 38 15.63 0.26 -5.15
C ASP A 38 14.38 -0.62 -5.03
N SER A 39 13.32 -0.24 -5.72
CA SER A 39 12.07 -0.99 -5.73
C SER A 39 11.32 -0.85 -7.06
N PRO A 40 10.34 -1.72 -7.35
CA PRO A 40 9.49 -1.58 -8.54
C PRO A 40 8.78 -0.21 -8.64
N VAL A 41 8.56 0.47 -7.51
CA VAL A 41 7.88 1.78 -7.46
C VAL A 41 8.83 2.97 -7.60
N SER A 42 10.14 2.77 -7.53
CA SER A 42 11.13 3.86 -7.46
C SER A 42 11.10 4.77 -8.67
N SER A 43 10.93 4.23 -9.88
CA SER A 43 10.78 5.04 -11.10
C SER A 43 9.50 5.90 -11.08
N ALA A 44 8.42 5.42 -10.46
CA ALA A 44 7.19 6.17 -10.30
C ALA A 44 7.33 7.26 -9.22
N VAL A 45 8.03 6.97 -8.13
CA VAL A 45 8.35 7.93 -7.07
C VAL A 45 9.18 9.10 -7.62
N GLU A 46 10.21 8.83 -8.41
CA GLU A 46 11.05 9.90 -8.98
C GLU A 46 10.27 10.79 -9.95
N LYS A 47 9.37 10.20 -10.76
CA LYS A 47 8.45 10.98 -11.59
C LYS A 47 7.52 11.86 -10.74
N ILE A 48 7.01 11.35 -9.62
CA ILE A 48 6.17 12.15 -8.70
C ILE A 48 7.00 13.28 -8.09
N ARG A 49 8.26 13.01 -7.70
CA ARG A 49 9.17 13.98 -7.08
C ARG A 49 9.44 15.17 -7.98
N SER A 50 9.57 14.95 -9.29
CA SER A 50 9.74 16.03 -10.27
C SER A 50 8.55 17.01 -10.34
N VAL A 51 7.36 16.58 -9.89
CA VAL A 51 6.13 17.38 -9.87
C VAL A 51 5.82 17.92 -8.47
N ASP A 52 6.03 17.10 -7.43
CA ASP A 52 5.69 17.40 -6.04
C ASP A 52 6.59 16.56 -5.11
N GLU A 53 7.70 17.16 -4.67
CA GLU A 53 8.69 16.54 -3.79
C GLU A 53 8.06 16.02 -2.49
N LYS A 54 7.25 16.85 -1.83
CA LYS A 54 6.57 16.48 -0.58
C LYS A 54 5.64 15.29 -0.78
N ARG A 55 4.96 15.22 -1.93
CA ARG A 55 4.10 14.08 -2.23
C ARG A 55 4.91 12.81 -2.51
N ALA A 56 6.09 12.93 -3.10
CA ALA A 56 6.99 11.79 -3.27
C ALA A 56 7.46 11.23 -1.92
N GLU A 57 7.84 12.09 -0.97
CA GLU A 57 8.19 11.68 0.40
C GLU A 57 7.04 10.91 1.07
N GLU A 58 5.80 11.39 0.94
CA GLU A 58 4.62 10.71 1.49
C GLU A 58 4.37 9.33 0.85
N VAL A 59 4.65 9.20 -0.46
CA VAL A 59 4.53 7.92 -1.17
C VAL A 59 5.66 6.97 -0.77
N SER A 60 6.90 7.45 -0.67
CA SER A 60 8.03 6.64 -0.20
C SER A 60 7.80 6.13 1.22
N ALA A 61 7.38 7.00 2.13
CA ALA A 61 7.06 6.61 3.52
C ALA A 61 5.99 5.50 3.58
N PHE A 62 4.96 5.57 2.73
CA PHE A 62 3.96 4.51 2.64
C PHE A 62 4.55 3.16 2.21
N TYR A 63 5.42 3.14 1.21
CA TYR A 63 6.03 1.90 0.73
C TYR A 63 7.04 1.31 1.73
N ILE A 64 7.78 2.16 2.43
CA ILE A 64 8.67 1.74 3.53
C ILE A 64 7.86 1.09 4.67
N ASP A 65 6.75 1.70 5.07
CA ASP A 65 5.87 1.13 6.10
C ASP A 65 5.23 -0.19 5.62
N LEU A 66 4.87 -0.28 4.33
CA LEU A 66 4.34 -1.51 3.73
C LEU A 66 5.38 -2.64 3.71
N GLU A 67 6.61 -2.36 3.33
CA GLU A 67 7.72 -3.32 3.35
C GLU A 67 7.98 -3.84 4.77
N ARG A 68 8.04 -2.93 5.75
CA ARG A 68 8.19 -3.30 7.17
C ARG A 68 7.07 -4.22 7.64
N SER A 69 5.83 -3.92 7.26
CA SER A 69 4.67 -4.77 7.57
C SER A 69 4.80 -6.16 6.93
N ILE A 70 5.22 -6.23 5.66
CA ILE A 70 5.47 -7.48 4.94
C ILE A 70 6.58 -8.30 5.62
N ASN A 71 7.68 -7.67 6.03
CA ASN A 71 8.77 -8.32 6.75
C ASN A 71 8.28 -8.95 8.06
N SER A 72 7.51 -8.22 8.87
CA SER A 72 6.93 -8.77 10.11
C SER A 72 6.03 -9.98 9.85
N ILE A 73 5.23 -9.94 8.78
CA ILE A 73 4.35 -11.05 8.40
C ILE A 73 5.17 -12.25 7.91
N ALA A 74 6.16 -12.02 7.05
CA ALA A 74 6.98 -13.07 6.47
C ALA A 74 7.73 -13.89 7.55
N GLN A 75 8.16 -13.23 8.63
CA GLN A 75 8.85 -13.86 9.77
C GLN A 75 7.96 -14.83 10.55
N VAL A 76 6.66 -14.55 10.68
CA VAL A 76 5.74 -15.37 11.49
C VAL A 76 5.02 -16.46 10.68
N CYS A 77 5.14 -16.43 9.35
CA CYS A 77 4.51 -17.43 8.50
C CYS A 77 5.08 -18.85 8.71
N SER A 78 4.26 -19.86 8.51
CA SER A 78 4.67 -21.27 8.56
C SER A 78 5.49 -21.68 7.33
N PRO A 79 6.25 -22.80 7.42
CA PRO A 79 6.79 -23.44 6.23
C PRO A 79 5.67 -23.74 5.23
N HIS A 80 5.89 -23.43 3.95
CA HIS A 80 4.90 -23.57 2.87
C HIS A 80 3.68 -22.63 2.94
N ALA A 81 3.73 -21.58 3.77
CA ALA A 81 2.66 -20.58 3.81
C ALA A 81 2.36 -20.01 2.41
N THR A 82 1.07 -19.85 2.13
CA THR A 82 0.56 -19.12 0.96
C THR A 82 -0.05 -17.82 1.45
N ILE A 83 0.39 -16.71 0.87
CA ILE A 83 -0.06 -15.36 1.21
C ILE A 83 -0.78 -14.77 0.01
N CYS A 84 -1.93 -14.15 0.29
CA CYS A 84 -2.75 -13.46 -0.70
C CYS A 84 -2.89 -11.99 -0.28
N TYR A 85 -2.38 -11.08 -1.09
CA TYR A 85 -2.51 -9.63 -0.89
C TYR A 85 -3.44 -9.06 -1.95
N VAL A 86 -4.49 -8.37 -1.54
CA VAL A 86 -5.38 -7.64 -2.44
C VAL A 86 -4.94 -6.18 -2.45
N VAL A 87 -4.36 -5.74 -3.56
CA VAL A 87 -3.82 -4.39 -3.69
C VAL A 87 -4.33 -3.70 -4.94
N GLY A 88 -4.44 -2.38 -4.83
CA GLY A 88 -4.79 -1.54 -5.96
C GLY A 88 -3.61 -0.73 -6.45
N ASN A 89 -3.38 -0.72 -7.76
CA ASN A 89 -2.39 0.14 -8.39
C ASN A 89 -2.95 1.56 -8.47
N ARG A 90 -2.69 2.33 -7.41
CA ARG A 90 -3.22 3.69 -7.25
C ARG A 90 -2.47 4.67 -8.14
N ARG A 91 -3.16 5.73 -8.55
CA ARG A 91 -2.53 6.87 -9.23
C ARG A 91 -2.31 8.02 -8.25
N VAL A 92 -1.12 8.59 -8.27
CA VAL A 92 -0.76 9.80 -7.52
C VAL A 92 -0.17 10.79 -8.51
N LYS A 93 -0.72 12.01 -8.55
CA LYS A 93 -0.34 13.04 -9.56
C LYS A 93 -0.36 12.50 -11.00
N GLY A 94 -1.34 11.66 -11.32
CA GLY A 94 -1.50 11.02 -12.63
C GLY A 94 -0.60 9.80 -12.89
N ILE A 95 0.45 9.61 -12.08
CA ILE A 95 1.42 8.52 -12.20
C ILE A 95 0.89 7.28 -11.50
N MET A 96 0.88 6.13 -12.20
CA MET A 96 0.49 4.85 -11.64
C MET A 96 1.62 4.30 -10.77
N LEU A 97 1.27 3.84 -9.57
CA LEU A 97 2.18 3.14 -8.67
C LEU A 97 1.96 1.62 -8.84
N PRO A 98 3.00 0.84 -9.21
CA PRO A 98 2.90 -0.60 -9.39
C PRO A 98 2.97 -1.33 -8.02
N THR A 99 1.92 -1.18 -7.21
CA THR A 99 1.85 -1.72 -5.85
C THR A 99 1.88 -3.24 -5.83
N ASP A 100 1.26 -3.89 -6.81
CA ASP A 100 1.28 -5.35 -6.97
C ASP A 100 2.69 -5.89 -7.18
N GLU A 101 3.45 -5.29 -8.09
CA GLU A 101 4.86 -5.65 -8.33
C GLU A 101 5.72 -5.41 -7.08
N PHE A 102 5.47 -4.31 -6.37
CA PHE A 102 6.15 -4.03 -5.11
C PHE A 102 5.90 -5.12 -4.06
N VAL A 103 4.64 -5.57 -3.89
CA VAL A 103 4.31 -6.64 -2.95
C VAL A 103 4.98 -7.96 -3.36
N VAL A 104 5.01 -8.28 -4.66
CA VAL A 104 5.73 -9.45 -5.16
C VAL A 104 7.21 -9.38 -4.79
N ASP A 105 7.85 -8.24 -5.02
CA ASP A 105 9.27 -8.06 -4.74
C ASP A 105 9.59 -8.14 -3.25
N ALA A 106 8.81 -7.47 -2.40
CA ALA A 106 9.00 -7.52 -0.95
C ALA A 106 8.91 -8.95 -0.40
N PHE A 107 7.94 -9.75 -0.86
CA PHE A 107 7.85 -11.16 -0.44
C PHE A 107 8.98 -12.02 -1.00
N ARG A 108 9.48 -11.73 -2.22
CA ARG A 108 10.61 -12.45 -2.82
C ARG A 108 11.86 -12.36 -1.97
N GLN A 109 12.13 -11.19 -1.39
CA GLN A 109 13.27 -10.97 -0.48
C GLN A 109 13.21 -11.86 0.78
N HIS A 110 12.02 -12.40 1.12
CA HIS A 110 11.81 -13.31 2.24
C HIS A 110 11.65 -14.79 1.83
N GLY A 111 12.10 -15.17 0.62
CA GLY A 111 12.07 -16.56 0.16
C GLY A 111 10.67 -17.04 -0.27
N PHE A 112 9.77 -16.11 -0.59
CA PHE A 112 8.51 -16.45 -1.24
C PHE A 112 8.67 -16.42 -2.76
N VAL A 113 7.91 -17.28 -3.43
CA VAL A 113 7.82 -17.37 -4.88
C VAL A 113 6.45 -16.87 -5.30
N HIS A 114 6.44 -15.91 -6.22
CA HIS A 114 5.20 -15.44 -6.85
C HIS A 114 4.55 -16.59 -7.65
N LYS A 115 3.25 -16.79 -7.44
CA LYS A 115 2.47 -17.82 -8.11
C LYS A 115 1.53 -17.25 -9.16
N ALA A 116 0.84 -16.17 -8.81
CA ALA A 116 -0.08 -15.50 -9.72
C ALA A 116 -0.39 -14.09 -9.22
N THR A 117 -0.72 -13.21 -10.17
CA THR A 117 -1.43 -11.95 -9.88
C THR A 117 -2.75 -12.01 -10.65
N ILE A 118 -3.86 -12.05 -9.93
CA ILE A 118 -5.21 -12.12 -10.52
C ILE A 118 -5.81 -10.73 -10.51
N VAL A 119 -6.06 -10.17 -11.69
CA VAL A 119 -6.77 -8.88 -11.83
C VAL A 119 -8.28 -9.14 -11.70
N ARG A 120 -8.94 -8.42 -10.79
CA ARG A 120 -10.40 -8.49 -10.65
C ARG A 120 -11.05 -7.12 -10.68
N ASN A 121 -12.26 -7.06 -11.20
CA ASN A 121 -13.10 -5.87 -11.16
C ASN A 121 -13.69 -5.65 -9.76
N ILE A 122 -13.88 -4.38 -9.39
CA ILE A 122 -14.61 -3.95 -8.19
C ILE A 122 -16.02 -3.49 -8.64
N PRO A 123 -17.01 -4.39 -8.72
CA PRO A 123 -18.31 -4.08 -9.29
C PRO A 123 -19.11 -3.06 -8.46
N ASN A 124 -19.14 -3.24 -7.13
CA ASN A 124 -19.92 -2.44 -6.20
C ASN A 124 -19.03 -1.49 -5.38
N LYS A 125 -18.43 -0.52 -6.05
CA LYS A 125 -17.58 0.48 -5.38
C LYS A 125 -18.44 1.52 -4.66
N ARG A 126 -18.34 1.59 -3.32
CA ARG A 126 -19.03 2.62 -2.51
C ARG A 126 -18.52 4.04 -2.79
N MET A 127 -17.28 4.18 -3.24
CA MET A 127 -16.72 5.47 -3.66
C MET A 127 -17.10 5.78 -5.12
N PRO A 128 -17.26 7.07 -5.48
CA PRO A 128 -17.61 7.49 -6.85
C PRO A 128 -16.65 6.94 -7.90
N LYS A 129 -17.19 6.63 -9.09
CA LYS A 129 -16.41 6.08 -10.23
C LYS A 129 -15.43 7.10 -10.84
N LYS A 130 -15.73 8.40 -10.70
CA LYS A 130 -14.87 9.51 -11.14
C LYS A 130 -14.53 10.39 -9.94
N ASN A 131 -13.31 10.88 -9.89
CA ASN A 131 -12.89 11.91 -8.95
C ASN A 131 -12.30 13.10 -9.71
N SER A 132 -12.25 14.27 -9.06
CA SER A 132 -11.58 15.47 -9.57
C SER A 132 -10.29 15.65 -8.79
N PRO A 133 -9.20 14.94 -9.12
CA PRO A 133 -8.00 14.93 -8.28
C PRO A 133 -7.31 16.30 -8.17
N SER A 134 -7.55 17.21 -9.11
CA SER A 134 -7.03 18.58 -9.11
C SER A 134 -7.96 19.60 -8.43
N ASN A 135 -9.17 19.21 -8.00
CA ASN A 135 -10.24 20.12 -7.56
C ASN A 135 -10.61 21.24 -8.57
N ILE A 136 -10.13 21.14 -9.82
CA ILE A 136 -10.52 22.04 -10.91
C ILE A 136 -11.80 21.49 -11.53
N ALA A 137 -12.84 22.32 -11.61
CA ALA A 137 -14.11 21.93 -12.20
C ALA A 137 -13.91 21.46 -13.66
N GLY A 138 -14.33 20.23 -13.96
CA GLY A 138 -14.24 19.64 -15.31
C GLY A 138 -13.08 18.65 -15.50
N GLU A 139 -12.04 18.67 -14.66
CA GLU A 139 -10.93 17.71 -14.74
C GLU A 139 -11.24 16.42 -13.98
N THR A 140 -11.99 15.53 -14.64
CA THR A 140 -12.31 14.21 -14.05
C THR A 140 -11.24 13.18 -14.38
N SER A 141 -10.78 12.44 -13.37
CA SER A 141 -10.00 11.21 -13.55
C SER A 141 -10.84 9.98 -13.22
N LYS A 142 -10.59 8.88 -13.94
CA LYS A 142 -11.17 7.58 -13.60
C LYS A 142 -10.62 7.12 -12.26
N THR A 143 -11.49 6.70 -11.36
CA THR A 143 -11.05 6.05 -10.13
C THR A 143 -10.73 4.59 -10.38
N MET A 144 -9.92 3.98 -9.52
CA MET A 144 -9.54 2.57 -9.61
C MET A 144 -10.77 1.64 -9.71
N HIS A 145 -10.90 0.88 -10.79
CA HIS A 145 -12.00 -0.07 -11.03
C HIS A 145 -11.60 -1.53 -10.88
N GLU A 146 -10.29 -1.77 -10.80
CA GLU A 146 -9.68 -3.08 -10.71
C GLU A 146 -8.76 -3.13 -9.48
N GLU A 147 -8.56 -4.33 -8.97
CA GLU A 147 -7.55 -4.63 -7.97
C GLU A 147 -6.87 -5.96 -8.29
N ASN A 148 -5.67 -6.12 -7.77
CA ASN A 148 -4.78 -7.23 -8.01
C ASN A 148 -4.74 -8.12 -6.77
N ILE A 149 -5.06 -9.39 -6.93
CA ILE A 149 -4.82 -10.42 -5.91
C ILE A 149 -3.45 -11.03 -6.20
N VAL A 150 -2.44 -10.59 -5.45
CA VAL A 150 -1.07 -11.13 -5.51
C VAL A 150 -0.99 -12.36 -4.63
N ILE A 151 -0.59 -13.49 -5.22
CA ILE A 151 -0.44 -14.77 -4.53
C ILE A 151 1.04 -15.16 -4.53
N CYS A 152 1.59 -15.31 -3.33
CA CYS A 152 2.98 -15.72 -3.09
C CYS A 152 3.00 -16.95 -2.18
N GLN A 153 3.88 -17.91 -2.45
CA GLN A 153 4.04 -19.12 -1.63
C GLN A 153 5.48 -19.24 -1.16
N ARG A 154 5.68 -19.55 0.13
CA ARG A 154 7.03 -19.75 0.67
C ARG A 154 7.70 -20.95 0.02
N ALA A 155 8.93 -20.75 -0.49
CA ALA A 155 9.70 -21.84 -1.08
C ALA A 155 9.96 -22.93 -0.03
N THR A 156 9.87 -24.19 -0.46
CA THR A 156 10.40 -25.34 0.29
C THR A 156 11.91 -25.16 0.41
N GLN A 157 12.44 -24.89 1.61
CA GLN A 157 13.85 -25.08 1.84
C GLN A 157 14.10 -26.59 1.95
N ASN A 158 14.67 -27.19 0.91
CA ASN A 158 15.22 -28.54 1.02
C ASN A 158 16.42 -28.45 1.97
N HIS A 159 16.23 -28.81 3.23
CA HIS A 159 17.35 -29.17 4.08
C HIS A 159 17.90 -30.48 3.52
N ASN A 160 18.93 -30.38 2.67
CA ASN A 160 19.79 -31.53 2.40
C ASN A 160 20.58 -31.78 3.70
N PHE A 161 20.29 -32.92 4.32
CA PHE A 161 21.09 -33.47 5.42
C PHE A 161 22.44 -33.99 4.88
#